data_AF-A0A2D7IM81-F1
#
_entry.id   AF-A0A2D7IM81-F1
#
_cell.length_a   1.000
_cell.length_b   1.000
_cell.length_c   1.000
_cell.angle_alpha   90.00
_cell.angle_beta   90.00
_cell.angle_gamma   90.00
#
_symmetry.space_group_name_H-M   'P 1'
#
loop_
_entity.id
_entity.type
_entity.pdbx_description
1 polymer ?
#
loop_
_entity_poly.entity_id
_entity_poly.type
_entity_poly.pdbx_seq_one_letter_code
_entity_poly.pdbx_strand_id
1 'polypeptide(L)'
;MIKNFIPNSIKNFLIKSFSKNKTFFTSYSQAREDVMLKFLFRKYLYKKYKGFYIDIGAFDPTKGSNTRYLYNCGWSGLNIDANPTSIEKFNLYRKRDINLHIGISERPSEKPFFYFGKNDGINSFSESFIKNNKSVKNVEKIFQVQTETLSSVLDLHLPNKQTIDLMDIDVEGLDFEVVKSNNWKKYRPKILMVELEAKHFKDILSHEISQYLSKQNFEPFYRTIIIGDISTVFFIDLELKENFFY
;
A
#
# COMPACT_ATOMS: atom_id res chain seq x y z
N MET A 1 -41.35 6.45 -30.63
CA MET A 1 -41.47 5.13 -29.98
C MET A 1 -40.82 4.08 -30.87
N ILE A 2 -39.53 3.79 -30.70
CA ILE A 2 -38.91 2.59 -31.28
C ILE A 2 -38.16 1.91 -30.13
N LYS A 3 -38.80 0.93 -29.51
CA LYS A 3 -38.14 0.03 -28.56
C LYS A 3 -37.30 -0.95 -29.38
N ASN A 4 -35.99 -0.89 -29.22
CA ASN A 4 -35.03 -1.80 -29.84
C ASN A 4 -35.37 -3.26 -29.51
N PHE A 5 -35.94 -3.98 -30.48
CA PHE A 5 -36.11 -5.43 -30.44
C PHE A 5 -34.79 -6.08 -30.86
N ILE A 6 -33.88 -6.26 -29.90
CA ILE A 6 -32.77 -7.20 -30.08
C ILE A 6 -33.38 -8.60 -29.93
N PRO A 7 -33.32 -9.46 -30.97
CA PRO A 7 -33.81 -10.83 -30.90
C PRO A 7 -33.18 -11.58 -29.72
N ASN A 8 -33.99 -12.35 -28.99
CA ASN A 8 -33.52 -13.12 -27.83
C ASN A 8 -32.35 -14.05 -28.18
N SER A 9 -32.23 -14.51 -29.43
CA SER A 9 -31.10 -15.28 -29.93
C SER A 9 -29.79 -14.49 -29.92
N ILE A 10 -29.80 -13.21 -30.35
CA ILE A 10 -28.64 -12.32 -30.34
C ILE A 10 -28.30 -11.94 -28.89
N LYS A 11 -29.31 -11.66 -28.07
CA LYS A 11 -29.12 -11.39 -26.64
C LYS A 11 -28.49 -12.58 -25.93
N ASN A 12 -28.96 -13.79 -26.20
CA ASN A 12 -28.42 -15.04 -25.64
C ASN A 12 -27.05 -15.41 -26.21
N PHE A 13 -26.75 -15.05 -27.46
CA PHE A 13 -25.42 -15.23 -28.07
C PHE A 13 -24.40 -14.26 -27.45
N LEU A 14 -24.75 -12.98 -27.26
CA LEU A 14 -23.92 -12.02 -26.55
C LEU A 14 -23.73 -12.46 -25.10
N ILE A 15 -24.80 -12.85 -24.39
CA ILE A 15 -24.69 -13.41 -23.04
C ILE A 15 -23.80 -14.65 -23.04
N LYS A 16 -23.93 -15.61 -23.98
CA LYS A 16 -23.04 -16.79 -24.06
C LYS A 16 -21.60 -16.47 -24.44
N SER A 17 -21.36 -15.44 -25.25
CA SER A 17 -20.03 -14.99 -25.67
C SER A 17 -19.31 -14.24 -24.54
N PHE A 18 -20.07 -13.52 -23.69
CA PHE A 18 -19.57 -12.84 -22.50
C PHE A 18 -19.61 -13.70 -21.22
N SER A 19 -20.45 -14.74 -21.14
CA SER A 19 -20.66 -15.58 -19.95
C SER A 19 -19.90 -16.91 -19.95
N LYS A 20 -18.83 -17.04 -20.75
CA LYS A 20 -17.90 -18.17 -20.63
C LYS A 20 -16.57 -17.69 -20.06
N ASN A 21 -16.46 -17.78 -18.73
CA ASN A 21 -15.22 -17.88 -17.96
C ASN A 21 -14.11 -16.88 -18.28
N LYS A 22 -14.44 -15.59 -18.34
CA LYS A 22 -13.42 -14.53 -18.28
C LYS A 22 -13.27 -14.08 -16.83
N THR A 23 -12.47 -14.82 -16.06
CA THR A 23 -12.01 -14.41 -14.72
C THR A 23 -10.95 -13.32 -14.87
N PHE A 24 -11.31 -12.16 -15.39
CA PHE A 24 -10.39 -11.02 -15.43
C PHE A 24 -10.31 -10.42 -14.03
N PHE A 25 -9.10 -10.41 -13.48
CA PHE A 25 -8.77 -9.60 -12.32
C PHE A 25 -8.04 -8.36 -12.82
N THR A 26 -8.61 -7.19 -12.55
CA THR A 26 -7.92 -5.92 -12.77
C THR A 26 -7.02 -5.67 -11.57
N SER A 27 -5.72 -5.78 -11.79
CA SER A 27 -4.71 -5.36 -10.83
C SER A 27 -4.50 -3.85 -10.94
N TYR A 28 -4.34 -3.21 -9.79
CA TYR A 28 -4.08 -1.78 -9.63
C TYR A 28 -2.65 -1.51 -9.21
N SER A 29 -1.97 -2.50 -8.63
CA SER A 29 -0.64 -2.34 -8.06
C SER A 29 0.48 -2.46 -9.09
N GLN A 30 1.69 -2.05 -8.70
CA GLN A 30 2.85 -1.94 -9.59
C GLN A 30 3.37 -3.30 -10.07
N ALA A 31 3.52 -4.27 -9.16
CA ALA A 31 3.96 -5.62 -9.47
C ALA A 31 2.98 -6.71 -8.98
N ARG A 32 1.68 -6.39 -8.99
CA ARG A 32 0.54 -7.30 -8.73
C ARG A 32 0.48 -7.82 -7.29
N GLU A 33 1.03 -7.09 -6.34
CA GLU A 33 0.83 -7.21 -4.90
C GLU A 33 -0.65 -7.45 -4.54
N ASP A 34 -1.57 -6.71 -5.18
CA ASP A 34 -3.01 -6.81 -4.93
C ASP A 34 -3.62 -8.17 -5.33
N VAL A 35 -3.01 -8.89 -6.28
CA VAL A 35 -3.35 -10.28 -6.59
C VAL A 35 -2.99 -11.18 -5.43
N MET A 36 -1.81 -10.99 -4.84
CA MET A 36 -1.39 -11.75 -3.66
C MET A 36 -2.28 -11.41 -2.47
N LEU A 37 -2.57 -10.13 -2.22
CA LEU A 37 -3.51 -9.72 -1.16
C LEU A 37 -4.89 -10.35 -1.34
N LYS A 38 -5.42 -10.39 -2.56
CA LYS A 38 -6.66 -11.11 -2.87
C LYS A 38 -6.58 -12.58 -2.49
N PHE A 39 -5.46 -13.24 -2.80
CA PHE A 39 -5.25 -14.63 -2.43
C PHE A 39 -5.19 -14.81 -0.91
N LEU A 40 -4.39 -14.01 -0.21
CA LEU A 40 -4.20 -14.05 1.24
C LEU A 40 -5.53 -13.81 1.98
N PHE A 41 -6.28 -12.79 1.57
CA PHE A 41 -7.55 -12.44 2.22
C PHE A 41 -8.78 -13.17 1.64
N ARG A 42 -8.61 -14.19 0.77
CA ARG A 42 -9.73 -14.84 0.07
C ARG A 42 -10.88 -15.31 0.98
N LYS A 43 -10.55 -15.89 2.14
CA LYS A 43 -11.53 -16.39 3.13
C LYS A 43 -12.35 -15.25 3.73
N TYR A 44 -11.71 -14.13 3.99
CA TYR A 44 -12.33 -12.90 4.50
C TYR A 44 -13.21 -12.25 3.43
N LEU A 45 -12.67 -12.11 2.21
CA LEU A 45 -13.37 -11.51 1.08
C LEU A 45 -14.62 -12.33 0.68
N TYR A 46 -14.53 -13.67 0.69
CA TYR A 46 -15.68 -14.55 0.43
C TYR A 46 -16.81 -14.34 1.45
N LYS A 47 -16.44 -14.14 2.74
CA LYS A 47 -17.37 -13.82 3.82
C LYS A 47 -17.83 -12.35 3.82
N LYS A 48 -17.49 -11.57 2.80
CA LYS A 48 -17.78 -10.13 2.68
C LYS A 48 -17.26 -9.30 3.86
N TYR A 49 -16.21 -9.77 4.52
CA TYR A 49 -15.54 -9.03 5.60
C TYR A 49 -15.04 -7.67 5.10
N LYS A 50 -15.19 -6.65 5.94
CA LYS A 50 -14.78 -5.27 5.68
C LYS A 50 -13.58 -4.98 6.57
N GLY A 51 -12.40 -5.28 6.04
CA GLY A 51 -11.14 -5.09 6.75
C GLY A 51 -10.64 -3.65 6.70
N PHE A 52 -9.53 -3.42 7.37
CA PHE A 52 -8.90 -2.11 7.47
C PHE A 52 -7.42 -2.17 7.09
N TYR A 53 -7.00 -1.29 6.18
CA TYR A 53 -5.59 -1.12 5.80
C TYR A 53 -5.03 0.22 6.28
N ILE A 54 -3.72 0.27 6.43
CA ILE A 54 -2.94 1.49 6.56
C ILE A 54 -1.98 1.53 5.39
N ASP A 55 -1.97 2.63 4.64
CA ASP A 55 -1.20 2.81 3.40
C ASP A 55 -0.29 4.03 3.59
N ILE A 56 1.00 3.81 3.83
CA ILE A 56 1.99 4.85 4.13
C ILE A 56 2.87 5.07 2.90
N GLY A 57 2.78 6.27 2.33
CA GLY A 57 3.31 6.57 0.98
C GLY A 57 2.32 6.17 -0.12
N ALA A 58 1.03 6.42 0.12
CA ALA A 58 -0.06 5.85 -0.68
C ALA A 58 -0.11 6.28 -2.16
N PHE A 59 0.59 7.35 -2.53
CA PHE A 59 0.83 7.91 -3.86
C PHE A 59 -0.41 8.25 -4.69
N ASP A 60 -1.21 7.27 -5.13
CA ASP A 60 -2.40 7.47 -5.94
C ASP A 60 -3.50 6.47 -5.55
N PRO A 61 -4.78 6.90 -5.46
CA PRO A 61 -5.88 6.03 -5.02
C PRO A 61 -6.26 4.93 -6.02
N THR A 62 -5.62 4.88 -7.20
CA THR A 62 -5.91 3.91 -8.25
C THR A 62 -4.65 3.35 -8.92
N LYS A 63 -3.74 4.21 -9.36
CA LYS A 63 -2.58 3.79 -10.16
C LYS A 63 -1.44 3.36 -9.24
N GLY A 64 -0.96 2.12 -9.38
CA GLY A 64 0.08 1.58 -8.51
C GLY A 64 -0.42 1.22 -7.10
N SER A 65 -1.73 1.38 -6.82
CA SER A 65 -2.27 1.23 -5.48
C SER A 65 -2.42 -0.24 -5.07
N ASN A 66 -1.72 -0.64 -4.00
CA ASN A 66 -1.86 -1.95 -3.36
C ASN A 66 -3.24 -2.13 -2.70
N THR A 67 -3.87 -1.03 -2.27
CA THR A 67 -5.12 -1.06 -1.48
C THR A 67 -6.39 -0.83 -2.32
N ARG A 68 -6.29 -0.46 -3.60
CA ARG A 68 -7.46 -0.17 -4.45
C ARG A 68 -8.40 -1.36 -4.61
N TYR A 69 -7.87 -2.55 -4.83
CA TYR A 69 -8.71 -3.73 -4.93
C TYR A 69 -9.51 -3.99 -3.65
N LEU A 70 -8.88 -3.91 -2.48
CA LEU A 70 -9.54 -4.14 -1.18
C LEU A 70 -10.65 -3.13 -0.91
N TYR A 71 -10.41 -1.85 -1.21
CA TYR A 71 -11.45 -0.83 -1.14
C TYR A 71 -12.61 -1.11 -2.09
N ASN A 72 -12.38 -1.60 -3.31
CA ASN A 72 -13.47 -2.00 -4.20
C ASN A 72 -14.30 -3.16 -3.59
N CYS A 73 -13.69 -3.99 -2.74
CA CYS A 73 -14.38 -5.02 -1.95
C CYS A 73 -15.12 -4.47 -0.70
N GLY A 74 -15.08 -3.15 -0.50
CA GLY A 74 -15.75 -2.43 0.58
C GLY A 74 -14.91 -2.23 1.84
N TRP A 75 -13.61 -2.54 1.80
CA TRP A 75 -12.70 -2.16 2.88
C TRP A 75 -12.57 -0.64 2.94
N SER A 76 -12.03 -0.16 4.04
CA SER A 76 -11.66 1.23 4.29
C SER A 76 -10.26 1.26 4.91
N GLY A 77 -9.65 2.42 5.01
CA GLY A 77 -8.35 2.50 5.65
C GLY A 77 -7.90 3.91 5.99
N LEU A 78 -6.64 3.98 6.39
CA LEU A 78 -5.90 5.20 6.67
C LEU A 78 -4.80 5.35 5.62
N ASN A 79 -4.87 6.37 4.78
CA ASN A 79 -3.86 6.68 3.77
C ASN A 79 -3.04 7.89 4.23
N ILE A 80 -1.72 7.78 4.22
CA ILE A 80 -0.79 8.81 4.67
C ILE A 80 0.17 9.11 3.52
N ASP A 81 0.29 10.38 3.15
CA ASP A 81 1.20 10.82 2.10
C ASP A 81 1.66 12.26 2.35
N ALA A 82 2.93 12.56 2.01
CA ALA A 82 3.51 13.88 2.12
C ALA A 82 3.25 14.77 0.89
N ASN A 83 2.74 14.20 -0.20
CA ASN A 83 2.32 14.94 -1.38
C ASN A 83 0.86 15.42 -1.20
N PRO A 84 0.61 16.74 -1.12
CA PRO A 84 -0.74 17.27 -0.94
C PRO A 84 -1.66 16.88 -2.09
N THR A 85 -1.11 16.75 -3.30
CA THR A 85 -1.90 16.40 -4.48
C THR A 85 -2.39 14.96 -4.46
N SER A 86 -1.61 14.06 -3.83
CA SER A 86 -2.03 12.68 -3.60
C SER A 86 -3.24 12.68 -2.68
N ILE A 87 -3.16 13.38 -1.55
CA ILE A 87 -4.25 13.46 -0.57
C ILE A 87 -5.52 14.12 -1.14
N GLU A 88 -5.41 15.13 -2.00
CA GLU A 88 -6.54 15.68 -2.75
C GLU A 88 -7.26 14.60 -3.58
N LYS A 89 -6.51 13.77 -4.33
CA LYS A 89 -7.10 12.67 -5.11
C LYS A 89 -7.75 11.64 -4.19
N PHE A 90 -7.10 11.26 -3.10
CA PHE A 90 -7.67 10.34 -2.12
C PHE A 90 -8.99 10.90 -1.55
N ASN A 91 -9.02 12.17 -1.17
CA ASN A 91 -10.24 12.82 -0.70
C ASN A 91 -11.37 12.82 -1.74
N LEU A 92 -11.07 12.77 -3.05
CA LEU A 92 -12.07 12.65 -4.11
C LEU A 92 -12.54 11.21 -4.34
N TYR A 93 -11.63 10.24 -4.41
CA TYR A 93 -11.93 8.88 -4.87
C TYR A 93 -12.09 7.85 -3.74
N ARG A 94 -11.67 8.20 -2.52
CA ARG A 94 -11.55 7.32 -1.35
C ARG A 94 -12.35 7.82 -0.16
N LYS A 95 -13.63 8.11 -0.39
CA LYS A 95 -14.54 8.75 0.57
C LYS A 95 -14.77 7.97 1.88
N ARG A 96 -14.47 6.67 1.93
CA ARG A 96 -14.56 5.87 3.16
C ARG A 96 -13.26 5.86 3.97
N ASP A 97 -12.17 6.34 3.38
CA ASP A 97 -10.86 6.32 4.00
C ASP A 97 -10.61 7.62 4.77
N ILE A 98 -9.75 7.53 5.77
CA ILE A 98 -9.11 8.67 6.42
C ILE A 98 -7.85 8.98 5.61
N ASN A 99 -7.69 10.22 5.13
CA ASN A 99 -6.55 10.60 4.27
C ASN A 99 -5.80 11.76 4.92
N LEU A 100 -4.50 11.58 5.19
CA LEU A 100 -3.69 12.52 5.95
C LEU A 100 -2.52 13.04 5.12
N HIS A 101 -2.39 14.36 5.05
CA HIS A 101 -1.25 15.05 4.47
C HIS A 101 -0.17 15.27 5.53
N ILE A 102 0.61 14.23 5.80
CA ILE A 102 1.64 14.18 6.85
C ILE A 102 2.77 13.26 6.35
N GLY A 103 4.03 13.63 6.57
CA GLY A 103 5.17 12.72 6.38
C GLY A 103 5.42 11.86 7.62
N ILE A 104 5.98 10.66 7.45
CA ILE A 104 6.34 9.82 8.60
C ILE A 104 7.86 9.76 8.76
N SER A 105 8.35 9.93 9.99
CA SER A 105 9.76 9.85 10.34
C SER A 105 9.98 9.28 11.74
N GLU A 106 11.25 9.03 12.11
CA GLU A 106 11.59 8.48 13.43
C GLU A 106 11.17 9.40 14.59
N ARG A 107 11.13 10.72 14.37
CA ARG A 107 10.72 11.73 15.37
C ARG A 107 9.93 12.85 14.69
N PRO A 108 9.07 13.59 15.42
CA PRO A 108 8.39 14.75 14.88
C PRO A 108 9.39 15.81 14.42
N SER A 109 9.22 16.33 13.21
CA SER A 109 10.10 17.36 12.65
C SER A 109 9.45 18.06 11.45
N GLU A 110 10.14 19.06 10.91
CA GLU A 110 9.82 19.62 9.60
C GLU A 110 10.97 19.29 8.65
N LYS A 111 10.67 18.60 7.53
CA LYS A 111 11.68 18.13 6.57
C LYS A 111 11.42 18.71 5.18
N PRO A 112 12.49 19.02 4.41
CA PRO A 112 12.33 19.40 3.01
C PRO A 112 11.81 18.20 2.22
N PHE A 113 10.70 18.42 1.52
CA PHE A 113 10.10 17.46 0.61
C PHE A 113 10.43 17.86 -0.82
N PHE A 114 11.04 16.93 -1.56
CA PHE A 114 11.47 17.15 -2.94
C PHE A 114 10.38 16.66 -3.89
N TYR A 115 9.80 17.61 -4.61
CA TYR A 115 8.65 17.38 -5.46
C TYR A 115 9.05 17.44 -6.95
N PHE A 116 8.78 16.35 -7.66
CA PHE A 116 9.08 16.14 -9.08
C PHE A 116 7.83 16.24 -9.97
N GLY A 117 6.64 16.19 -9.38
CA GLY A 117 5.39 16.43 -10.08
C GLY A 117 4.19 15.71 -9.48
N LYS A 118 3.01 16.07 -10.00
CA LYS A 118 1.69 15.64 -9.49
C LYS A 118 1.44 14.14 -9.59
N ASN A 119 2.06 13.47 -10.55
CA ASN A 119 1.85 12.06 -10.85
C ASN A 119 3.15 11.27 -10.75
N ASP A 120 4.13 11.80 -10.02
CA ASP A 120 5.42 11.16 -9.85
C ASP A 120 5.48 10.39 -8.52
N GLY A 121 5.84 9.11 -8.59
CA GLY A 121 5.93 8.22 -7.43
C GLY A 121 7.16 8.52 -6.59
N ILE A 122 8.22 9.04 -7.20
CA ILE A 122 9.53 9.25 -6.57
C ILE A 122 9.64 10.55 -5.77
N ASN A 123 8.52 11.18 -5.39
CA ASN A 123 8.54 12.33 -4.47
C ASN A 123 9.01 11.85 -3.10
N SER A 124 10.06 12.47 -2.55
CA SER A 124 10.73 11.92 -1.38
C SER A 124 11.27 13.01 -0.45
N PHE A 125 11.50 12.64 0.80
CA PHE A 125 12.28 13.42 1.77
C PHE A 125 13.79 13.13 1.70
N SER A 126 14.18 12.06 1.01
CA SER A 126 15.54 11.51 1.06
C SER A 126 16.42 12.10 -0.05
N GLU A 127 17.36 12.97 0.33
CA GLU A 127 18.33 13.54 -0.62
C GLU A 127 19.25 12.46 -1.22
N SER A 128 19.57 11.41 -0.46
CA SER A 128 20.38 10.30 -0.95
C SER A 128 19.63 9.44 -1.98
N PHE A 129 18.35 9.16 -1.74
CA PHE A 129 17.49 8.50 -2.73
C PHE A 129 17.47 9.27 -4.05
N ILE A 130 17.28 10.59 -3.97
CA ILE A 130 17.27 11.50 -5.14
C ILE A 130 18.60 11.46 -5.90
N LYS A 131 19.73 11.51 -5.19
CA LYS A 131 21.08 11.48 -5.79
C LYS A 131 21.36 10.15 -6.48
N ASN A 132 20.87 9.04 -5.94
CA ASN A 132 21.16 7.69 -6.43
C ASN A 132 20.18 7.23 -7.52
N ASN A 133 18.98 7.81 -7.59
CA ASN A 133 17.96 7.41 -8.55
C ASN A 133 18.16 8.12 -9.90
N LYS A 134 18.69 7.39 -10.89
CA LYS A 134 18.98 7.89 -12.25
C LYS A 134 17.74 8.31 -13.04
N SER A 135 16.54 7.95 -12.59
CA SER A 135 15.28 8.37 -13.23
C SER A 135 14.83 9.76 -12.81
N VAL A 136 15.41 10.30 -11.74
CA VAL A 136 15.09 11.62 -11.20
C VAL A 136 15.52 12.70 -12.19
N LYS A 137 14.55 13.55 -12.57
CA LYS A 137 14.77 14.79 -13.34
C LYS A 137 15.05 15.96 -12.40
N ASN A 138 15.19 17.17 -12.96
CA ASN A 138 15.24 18.40 -12.18
C ASN A 138 14.07 18.47 -11.18
N VAL A 139 14.38 18.75 -9.92
CA VAL A 139 13.39 18.99 -8.86
C VAL A 139 12.48 20.15 -9.29
N GLU A 140 11.17 19.94 -9.32
CA GLU A 140 10.20 20.99 -9.69
C GLU A 140 10.06 21.99 -8.54
N LYS A 141 9.91 21.48 -7.31
CA LYS A 141 9.72 22.29 -6.10
C LYS A 141 10.34 21.60 -4.89
N ILE A 142 10.78 22.41 -3.93
CA ILE A 142 11.12 21.95 -2.58
C ILE A 142 10.25 22.75 -1.62
N PHE A 143 9.51 22.08 -0.75
CA PHE A 143 8.71 22.70 0.29
C PHE A 143 8.83 21.92 1.59
N GLN A 144 8.55 22.57 2.72
CA GLN A 144 8.60 21.94 4.02
C GLN A 144 7.31 21.15 4.27
N VAL A 145 7.44 19.92 4.78
CA VAL A 145 6.31 19.09 5.22
C VAL A 145 6.54 18.68 6.66
N GLN A 146 5.49 18.79 7.46
CA GLN A 146 5.47 18.30 8.84
C GLN A 146 5.53 16.78 8.84
N THR A 147 6.41 16.25 9.66
CA THR A 147 6.57 14.82 9.85
C THR A 147 6.29 14.41 11.29
N GLU A 148 5.69 13.24 11.45
CA GLU A 148 5.30 12.65 12.74
C GLU A 148 5.77 11.20 12.85
N THR A 149 5.74 10.62 14.05
CA THR A 149 5.98 9.17 14.20
C THR A 149 4.74 8.38 13.80
N LEU A 150 4.90 7.20 13.20
CA LEU A 150 3.76 6.36 12.84
C LEU A 150 2.90 6.04 14.06
N SER A 151 3.53 5.76 15.20
CA SER A 151 2.82 5.50 16.46
C SER A 151 1.90 6.67 16.87
N SER A 152 2.38 7.91 16.83
CA SER A 152 1.58 9.09 17.19
C SER A 152 0.41 9.33 16.23
N VAL A 153 0.61 9.14 14.93
CA VAL A 153 -0.45 9.25 13.93
C VAL A 153 -1.51 8.17 14.16
N LEU A 154 -1.11 6.94 14.46
CA LEU A 154 -2.04 5.86 14.78
C LEU A 154 -2.72 6.03 16.14
N ASP A 155 -2.10 6.69 17.12
CA ASP A 155 -2.75 7.08 18.38
C ASP A 155 -3.91 8.04 18.14
N LEU A 156 -3.74 8.99 17.22
CA LEU A 156 -4.71 10.06 16.98
C LEU A 156 -5.80 9.65 15.98
N HIS A 157 -5.46 8.89 14.94
CA HIS A 157 -6.34 8.70 13.78
C HIS A 157 -6.85 7.27 13.60
N LEU A 158 -6.26 6.27 14.25
CA LEU A 158 -6.78 4.90 14.14
C LEU A 158 -8.11 4.80 14.91
N PRO A 159 -9.20 4.34 14.28
CA PRO A 159 -10.46 4.16 15.00
C PRO A 159 -10.31 3.23 16.20
N ASN A 160 -11.04 3.51 17.28
CA ASN A 160 -10.93 2.73 18.51
C ASN A 160 -11.24 1.24 18.27
N LYS A 161 -10.39 0.35 18.79
CA LYS A 161 -10.44 -1.11 18.62
C LYS A 161 -10.37 -1.59 17.17
N GLN A 162 -9.89 -0.76 16.23
CA GLN A 162 -9.72 -1.16 14.85
C GLN A 162 -8.61 -2.20 14.72
N THR A 163 -8.94 -3.38 14.21
CA THR A 163 -7.94 -4.35 13.75
C THR A 163 -7.28 -3.85 12.48
N ILE A 164 -5.95 -3.95 12.41
CA ILE A 164 -5.18 -3.65 11.21
C ILE A 164 -4.99 -4.97 10.44
N ASP A 165 -5.63 -5.10 9.30
CA ASP A 165 -5.49 -6.29 8.46
C ASP A 165 -4.24 -6.20 7.58
N LEU A 166 -3.99 -5.02 7.02
CA LEU A 166 -2.87 -4.74 6.13
C LEU A 166 -2.19 -3.43 6.55
N MET A 167 -0.87 -3.41 6.53
CA MET A 167 -0.09 -2.19 6.57
C MET A 167 0.90 -2.22 5.41
N ASP A 168 0.92 -1.17 4.61
CA ASP A 168 1.81 -1.00 3.47
C ASP A 168 2.73 0.19 3.72
N ILE A 169 4.04 0.01 3.54
CA ILE A 169 5.06 1.03 3.75
C ILE A 169 5.91 1.12 2.49
N ASP A 170 5.78 2.24 1.79
CA ASP A 170 6.53 2.57 0.59
C ASP A 170 6.71 4.09 0.51
N VAL A 171 7.72 4.63 1.20
CA VAL A 171 7.97 6.08 1.31
C VAL A 171 9.25 6.52 0.61
N GLU A 172 9.71 5.73 -0.35
CA GLU A 172 10.81 6.06 -1.27
C GLU A 172 12.07 6.54 -0.52
N GLY A 173 12.63 5.66 0.31
CA GLY A 173 13.95 5.83 0.93
C GLY A 173 13.97 6.22 2.40
N LEU A 174 12.82 6.30 3.07
CA LEU A 174 12.70 6.48 4.53
C LEU A 174 11.98 5.31 5.23
N ASP A 175 11.82 4.19 4.55
CA ASP A 175 11.01 3.04 4.98
C ASP A 175 11.45 2.50 6.34
N PHE A 176 12.77 2.46 6.59
CA PHE A 176 13.28 2.03 7.88
C PHE A 176 13.00 3.03 9.01
N GLU A 177 12.99 4.34 8.75
CA GLU A 177 12.54 5.32 9.74
C GLU A 177 11.07 5.12 10.10
N VAL A 178 10.21 4.89 9.09
CA VAL A 178 8.79 4.60 9.30
C VAL A 178 8.62 3.35 10.16
N VAL A 179 9.30 2.25 9.82
CA VAL A 179 9.26 0.99 10.56
C VAL A 179 9.70 1.18 12.02
N LYS A 180 10.77 1.94 12.28
CA LYS A 180 11.25 2.22 13.65
C LYS A 180 10.30 3.12 14.45
N SER A 181 9.53 3.98 13.79
CA SER A 181 8.64 4.95 14.44
C SER A 181 7.31 4.35 14.94
N ASN A 182 7.01 3.10 14.56
CA ASN A 182 5.80 2.40 14.97
C ASN A 182 5.91 1.79 16.38
N ASN A 183 4.76 1.62 17.04
CA ASN A 183 4.65 0.82 18.25
C ASN A 183 4.20 -0.61 17.90
N TRP A 184 5.16 -1.50 17.65
CA TRP A 184 4.90 -2.90 17.29
C TRP A 184 4.27 -3.73 18.40
N LYS A 185 4.10 -3.22 19.63
CA LYS A 185 3.29 -3.91 20.65
C LYS A 185 1.80 -3.58 20.55
N LYS A 186 1.46 -2.45 19.92
CA LYS A 186 0.10 -1.92 19.87
C LYS A 186 -0.50 -1.99 18.45
N TYR A 187 0.27 -1.61 17.44
CA TYR A 187 -0.19 -1.48 16.07
C TYR A 187 0.43 -2.57 15.20
N ARG A 188 -0.18 -3.76 15.27
CA ARG A 188 0.30 -4.97 14.58
C ARG A 188 -0.67 -5.33 13.45
N PRO A 189 -0.25 -5.21 12.18
CA PRO A 189 -1.04 -5.70 11.05
C PRO A 189 -0.98 -7.23 10.96
N LYS A 190 -2.00 -7.87 10.37
CA LYS A 190 -1.90 -9.28 9.99
C LYS A 190 -0.84 -9.51 8.92
N ILE A 191 -0.83 -8.65 7.90
CA ILE A 191 0.14 -8.62 6.82
C ILE A 191 0.79 -7.24 6.77
N LEU A 192 2.11 -7.21 6.84
CA LEU A 192 2.90 -6.00 6.64
C LEU A 192 3.61 -6.11 5.28
N MET A 193 3.51 -5.07 4.46
CA MET A 193 4.25 -4.94 3.21
C MET A 193 5.25 -3.80 3.37
N VAL A 194 6.49 -4.01 2.93
CA VAL A 194 7.53 -2.98 2.93
C VAL A 194 8.33 -3.07 1.64
N GLU A 195 8.58 -1.95 0.97
CA GLU A 195 9.52 -1.89 -0.15
C GLU A 195 10.97 -2.01 0.35
N LEU A 196 11.74 -2.94 -0.25
CA LEU A 196 13.15 -3.15 0.04
C LEU A 196 13.98 -3.16 -1.25
N GLU A 197 15.20 -2.64 -1.17
CA GLU A 197 16.24 -2.89 -2.17
C GLU A 197 16.91 -4.24 -1.86
N ALA A 198 16.46 -5.30 -2.53
CA ALA A 198 16.94 -6.67 -2.39
C ALA A 198 16.91 -7.43 -3.72
N LYS A 199 18.11 -7.64 -4.30
CA LYS A 199 18.30 -8.38 -5.56
C LYS A 199 17.95 -9.86 -5.44
N HIS A 200 18.50 -10.51 -4.41
CA HIS A 200 18.32 -11.92 -4.14
C HIS A 200 17.53 -12.13 -2.85
N PHE A 201 16.92 -13.31 -2.72
CA PHE A 201 16.13 -13.64 -1.53
C PHE A 201 16.94 -13.59 -0.22
N LYS A 202 18.22 -13.98 -0.27
CA LYS A 202 19.14 -13.87 0.87
C LYS A 202 19.32 -12.42 1.33
N ASP A 203 19.24 -11.45 0.40
CA ASP A 203 19.46 -10.03 0.69
C ASP A 203 18.30 -9.49 1.53
N ILE A 204 17.08 -10.00 1.29
CA ILE A 204 15.89 -9.72 2.13
C ILE A 204 16.15 -10.13 3.57
N LEU A 205 16.67 -11.34 3.79
CA LEU A 205 16.90 -11.84 5.15
C LEU A 205 17.96 -11.02 5.88
N SER A 206 18.99 -10.56 5.16
CA SER A 206 20.04 -9.70 5.74
C SER A 206 19.68 -8.21 5.80
N HIS A 207 18.59 -7.77 5.16
CA HIS A 207 18.20 -6.37 5.11
C HIS A 207 17.88 -5.83 6.51
N GLU A 208 18.25 -4.58 6.81
CA GLU A 208 18.12 -3.99 8.15
C GLU A 208 16.66 -3.96 8.65
N ILE A 209 15.71 -3.64 7.76
CA ILE A 209 14.27 -3.71 8.03
C ILE A 209 13.86 -5.12 8.46
N SER A 210 14.25 -6.14 7.71
CA SER A 210 13.92 -7.54 8.04
C SER A 210 14.54 -7.98 9.36
N GLN A 211 15.79 -7.61 9.62
CA GLN A 211 16.48 -7.90 10.88
C GLN A 211 15.81 -7.21 12.07
N TYR A 212 15.32 -5.98 11.88
CA TYR A 212 14.57 -5.26 12.89
C TYR A 212 13.21 -5.91 13.15
N LEU A 213 12.45 -6.20 12.09
CA LEU A 213 11.12 -6.81 12.14
C LEU A 213 11.14 -8.22 12.73
N SER A 214 12.20 -8.99 12.48
CA SER A 214 12.41 -10.31 13.12
C SER A 214 12.44 -10.21 14.64
N LYS A 215 13.05 -9.16 15.21
CA LYS A 215 13.03 -8.88 16.66
C LYS A 215 11.65 -8.49 17.17
N GLN A 216 10.73 -8.10 16.29
CA GLN A 216 9.34 -7.78 16.58
C GLN A 216 8.38 -8.95 16.27
N ASN A 217 8.90 -10.17 16.08
CA ASN A 217 8.15 -11.38 15.72
C ASN A 217 7.48 -11.34 14.33
N PHE A 218 8.06 -10.62 13.37
CA PHE A 218 7.64 -10.67 11.97
C PHE A 218 8.62 -11.49 11.12
N GLU A 219 8.10 -12.25 10.16
CA GLU A 219 8.90 -13.04 9.22
C GLU A 219 8.53 -12.73 7.77
N PRO A 220 9.49 -12.48 6.86
CA PRO A 220 9.21 -12.34 5.45
C PRO A 220 8.80 -13.71 4.86
N PHE A 221 7.69 -13.76 4.13
CA PHE A 221 7.17 -15.01 3.57
C PHE A 221 6.88 -14.95 2.05
N TYR A 222 6.83 -13.75 1.48
CA TYR A 222 6.59 -13.56 0.04
C TYR A 222 7.21 -12.24 -0.43
N ARG A 223 7.48 -12.13 -1.74
CA ARG A 223 7.87 -10.88 -2.38
C ARG A 223 7.32 -10.76 -3.80
N THR A 224 7.12 -9.53 -4.24
CA THR A 224 7.04 -9.16 -5.67
C THR A 224 8.36 -8.52 -6.09
N ILE A 225 8.67 -8.54 -7.38
CA ILE A 225 9.80 -7.79 -7.94
C ILE A 225 9.20 -6.65 -8.74
N ILE A 226 9.52 -5.42 -8.34
CA ILE A 226 9.04 -4.21 -8.98
C ILE A 226 9.91 -3.90 -10.20
N ILE A 227 11.17 -3.58 -9.95
CA ILE A 227 12.15 -3.28 -10.99
C ILE A 227 13.56 -3.51 -10.47
N GLY A 228 14.37 -4.24 -11.24
CA GLY A 228 15.75 -4.54 -10.85
C GLY A 228 15.84 -5.21 -9.48
N ASP A 229 16.42 -4.49 -8.54
CA ASP A 229 16.66 -4.97 -7.18
C ASP A 229 15.56 -4.51 -6.20
N ILE A 230 14.57 -3.72 -6.64
CA ILE A 230 13.48 -3.23 -5.79
C ILE A 230 12.35 -4.27 -5.71
N SER A 231 11.93 -4.61 -4.50
CA SER A 231 10.90 -5.61 -4.20
C SER A 231 9.96 -5.13 -3.10
N THR A 232 8.65 -5.34 -3.25
CA THR A 232 7.75 -5.31 -2.09
C THR A 232 7.83 -6.65 -1.37
N VAL A 233 8.22 -6.63 -0.10
CA VAL A 233 8.34 -7.82 0.74
C VAL A 233 7.18 -7.89 1.73
N PHE A 234 6.56 -9.07 1.79
CA PHE A 234 5.43 -9.36 2.66
C PHE A 234 5.93 -10.07 3.91
N PHE A 235 5.61 -9.49 5.05
CA PHE A 235 5.88 -9.99 6.39
C PHE A 235 4.59 -10.43 7.06
N ILE A 236 4.68 -11.50 7.84
CA ILE A 236 3.58 -11.96 8.69
C ILE A 236 4.00 -11.94 10.16
N ASP A 237 3.07 -11.54 11.01
CA ASP A 237 3.20 -11.68 12.45
C ASP A 237 3.13 -13.17 12.84
N LEU A 238 4.20 -13.68 13.45
CA LEU A 238 4.28 -15.08 13.86
C LEU A 238 3.20 -15.47 14.87
N GLU A 239 2.70 -14.52 15.67
CA GLU A 239 1.60 -14.74 16.61
C GLU A 239 0.26 -14.98 15.88
N LEU A 240 0.15 -14.53 14.63
CA LEU A 240 -1.07 -14.63 13.82
C LEU A 240 -0.98 -15.68 12.71
N LYS A 241 0.23 -16.21 12.44
CA LYS A 241 0.54 -17.08 11.30
C LYS A 241 -0.32 -18.35 11.22
N GLU A 242 -0.48 -19.07 12.33
CA GLU A 242 -1.23 -20.33 12.35
C GLU A 242 -2.71 -20.14 12.04
N ASN A 243 -3.32 -19.05 12.52
CA ASN A 243 -4.75 -18.77 12.32
C ASN A 243 -5.06 -18.11 10.97
N PHE A 244 -4.05 -17.54 10.30
CA PHE A 244 -4.26 -16.77 9.07
C PHE A 244 -4.19 -17.64 7.82
N PHE A 245 -3.22 -18.57 7.75
CA PHE A 245 -3.02 -19.42 6.57
C PHE A 245 -3.87 -20.70 6.58
N TYR A 246 -4.26 -21.20 7.75
CA TYR A 246 -5.03 -22.43 7.94
C TYR A 246 -6.50 -22.14 8.33
#